data_AF-A0A525PS15-F1
#
_entry.id   AF-A0A525PS15-F1
#
_cell.length_a   1.000
_cell.length_b   1.000
_cell.length_c   1.000
_cell.angle_alpha   90.00
_cell.angle_beta   90.00
_cell.angle_gamma   90.00
#
_symmetry.space_group_name_H-M   'P 1'
#
loop_
_entity.id
_entity.type
_entity.pdbx_description
1 polymer ?
#
loop_
_entity_poly.entity_id
_entity_poly.type
_entity_poly.pdbx_seq_one_letter_code
_entity_poly.pdbx_strand_id
1 'polypeptide(L)' 'PDELFALLHDAGLTAVDRKGFVFNPITWSWSLSDRDLSVNYVTASLKPE' A
#
# COMPACT_ATOMS: atom_id res chain seq x y z
N PRO A 1 8.68 0.99 -0.52
CA PRO A 1 7.64 0.09 0.06
C PRO A 1 8.13 -0.66 1.29
N ASP A 2 9.29 -1.32 1.17
CA ASP A 2 9.77 -2.21 2.22
C ASP A 2 10.30 -1.46 3.46
N GLU A 3 10.92 -0.28 3.28
CA GLU A 3 11.28 0.61 4.40
C GLU A 3 10.07 1.05 5.23
N LEU A 4 8.96 1.46 4.60
CA LEU A 4 7.75 1.83 5.35
C LEU A 4 7.18 0.64 6.11
N PHE A 5 7.25 -0.56 5.53
CA PHE A 5 6.78 -1.79 6.18
C PHE A 5 7.63 -2.13 7.41
N ALA A 6 8.96 -1.99 7.31
CA ALA A 6 9.86 -2.17 8.43
C ALA A 6 9.54 -1.16 9.56
N LEU A 7 9.31 0.11 9.22
CA LEU A 7 8.92 1.13 10.20
C LEU A 7 7.57 0.83 10.88
N LEU A 8 6.58 0.35 10.13
CA LEU A 8 5.29 -0.06 10.68
C LEU A 8 5.43 -1.27 11.61
N HIS A 9 6.22 -2.26 11.22
CA HIS A 9 6.49 -3.44 12.04
C HIS A 9 7.23 -3.06 13.34
N ASP A 10 8.27 -2.21 13.26
CA ASP A 10 9.00 -1.72 14.43
C ASP A 10 8.10 -0.89 15.37
N ALA A 11 7.09 -0.21 14.83
CA ALA A 11 6.06 0.47 15.61
C ALA A 11 5.02 -0.49 16.22
N GLY A 12 5.16 -1.80 16.04
CA GLY A 12 4.24 -2.83 16.53
C GLY A 12 2.95 -2.98 15.70
N LEU A 13 2.86 -2.33 14.54
CA LEU A 13 1.70 -2.39 13.67
C LEU A 13 1.79 -3.60 12.74
N THR A 14 0.69 -4.35 12.61
CA THR A 14 0.61 -5.45 11.65
C THR A 14 0.07 -4.93 10.33
N ALA A 15 0.91 -4.82 9.30
CA ALA A 15 0.49 -4.39 7.97
C ALA A 15 -0.15 -5.56 7.20
N VAL A 16 -1.44 -5.44 6.88
CA VAL A 16 -2.30 -6.53 6.37
C VAL A 16 -2.57 -6.46 4.86
N ASP A 17 -2.33 -5.30 4.22
CA ASP A 17 -2.52 -5.15 2.77
C ASP A 17 -1.52 -4.16 2.18
N ARG A 18 -1.16 -4.38 0.92
CA ARG A 18 -0.30 -3.51 0.13
C ARG A 18 -0.84 -3.44 -1.30
N LYS A 19 -1.34 -2.26 -1.67
CA LYS A 19 -1.85 -2.00 -3.03
C LYS A 19 -1.33 -0.67 -3.55
N GLY A 20 -1.03 -0.63 -4.85
CA GLY A 20 -0.72 0.59 -5.58
C GLY A 20 -1.99 1.19 -6.17
N PHE A 21 -1.90 2.43 -6.65
CA PHE A 21 -2.95 3.11 -7.40
C PHE A 21 -2.46 3.37 -8.82
N VAL A 22 -3.20 2.86 -9.79
CA VAL A 22 -2.93 3.08 -11.22
C VAL A 22 -4.08 3.91 -11.79
N PHE A 23 -3.71 4.97 -12.52
CA PHE A 23 -4.65 5.78 -13.28
C PHE A 23 -4.85 5.16 -14.66
N ASN A 24 -6.10 4.92 -15.04
CA ASN A 24 -6.45 4.51 -16.39
C ASN A 24 -6.90 5.75 -17.19
N PRO A 25 -6.08 6.22 -18.14
CA PRO A 25 -6.41 7.41 -18.93
C PRO A 25 -7.55 7.18 -19.93
N ILE A 26 -7.85 5.93 -20.29
CA ILE A 26 -8.91 5.60 -21.26
C ILE A 26 -10.28 5.72 -20.59
N THR A 27 -10.41 5.19 -19.37
CA THR A 27 -11.65 5.26 -18.58
C THR A 27 -11.71 6.46 -17.66
N TRP A 28 -10.63 7.25 -17.60
CA TRP A 28 -10.46 8.40 -16.70
C TRP A 28 -10.74 8.06 -15.23
N SER A 29 -10.32 6.88 -14.80
CA SER A 29 -10.61 6.36 -13.47
C SER A 29 -9.36 5.85 -12.77
N TRP A 30 -9.41 5.84 -11.44
CA TRP A 30 -8.36 5.27 -10.59
C TRP A 30 -8.72 3.84 -10.22
N SER A 31 -7.73 2.98 -10.06
CA SER A 31 -7.93 1.59 -9.61
C SER A 31 -6.79 1.12 -8.72
N LEU A 32 -7.11 0.21 -7.80
CA LEU A 32 -6.11 -0.47 -6.99
C LEU A 32 -5.37 -1.51 -7.83
N SER A 33 -4.05 -1.56 -7.70
CA SER A 33 -3.17 -2.49 -8.40
C SER A 33 -2.37 -3.30 -7.40
N ASP A 34 -2.50 -4.62 -7.51
CA ASP A 34 -1.80 -5.58 -6.66
C ASP A 34 -0.40 -5.91 -7.22
N ARG A 35 -0.08 -5.42 -8.42
CA ARG A 35 1.14 -5.75 -9.18
C ARG A 35 2.11 -4.59 -9.35
N ASP A 36 1.61 -3.36 -9.38
CA ASP A 36 2.45 -2.17 -9.57
C ASP A 36 2.43 -1.31 -8.33
N LEU A 37 3.55 -1.35 -7.60
CA LEU A 37 3.82 -0.62 -6.37
C LEU A 37 5.00 0.36 -6.54
N SER A 38 5.43 0.58 -7.78
CA SER A 38 6.71 1.24 -8.09
C SER A 38 6.68 2.76 -7.86
N VAL A 39 5.50 3.37 -7.93
CA VAL A 39 5.34 4.84 -7.86
C VAL A 39 4.60 5.28 -6.58
N ASN A 40 3.59 4.53 -6.18
CA ASN A 40 2.79 4.80 -4.98
C ASN A 40 2.31 3.48 -4.36
N TYR A 41 2.12 3.48 -3.05
CA TYR A 41 1.63 2.33 -2.33
C TYR A 41 0.91 2.79 -1.07
N VAL A 42 -0.22 2.15 -0.76
CA VAL A 42 -0.99 2.36 0.47
C VAL A 42 -0.91 1.10 1.32
N THR A 43 -0.87 1.27 2.64
CA THR A 43 -0.83 0.15 3.58
C THR A 43 -2.03 0.24 4.52
N ALA A 44 -2.73 -0.88 4.71
CA ALA A 44 -3.66 -1.02 5.82
C ALA A 44 -2.94 -1.73 6.97
N SER A 45 -3.03 -1.20 8.19
CA SER A 45 -2.39 -1.79 9.36
C SER A 45 -3.32 -1.89 10.55
N LEU A 46 -3.18 -2.96 11.33
CA LEU A 46 -3.88 -3.15 12.60
C LEU A 46 -3.02 -2.61 13.74
N LYS A 47 -3.68 -1.93 14.68
CA LYS A 47 -3.06 -1.48 15.93
C LYS A 47 -2.80 -2.71 16.84
N PRO A 48 -1.63 -2.80 17.48
CA PRO A 48 -1.37 -3.83 18.49
C PRO A 48 -2.33 -3.68 19.69
N GLU A 49 -2.72 -4.80 20.30
CA GLU A 49 -3.51 -4.83 21.54
C GLU A 49 -2.73 -4.27 22.74
#